data_AF-A0A7C2WZ85-F1
#
_entry.id   AF-A0A7C2WZ85-F1
#
_cell.length_a   1.000
_cell.length_b   1.000
_cell.length_c   1.000
_cell.angle_alpha   90.00
_cell.angle_beta   90.00
_cell.angle_gamma   90.00
#
_symmetry.space_group_name_H-M   'P 1'
#
loop_
_entity.id
_entity.type
_entity.pdbx_description
1 polymer ?
#
loop_
_entity_poly.entity_id
_entity_poly.type
_entity_poly.pdbx_seq_one_letter_code
_entity_poly.pdbx_strand_id
1 'polypeptide(L)'
;MDVEQITKSSIEYLHKIDLRGLPDWRVGEPFNVTHLAHGEYNLNLLLQQGERSWVLRVNFGTQIGREDQILYEYRTLKLLEQTGVTPRPFFVDDSRDLFPFGVLLMEYLTGESLDYAHDLENAARLFVRIHSHPVPEEDNHLIREERPLSMMFEECTSL
;
A
#
# COMPACT_ATOMS: atom_id res chain seq x y z
N MET A 1 11.85 -9.23 -13.25
CA MET A 1 11.79 -7.76 -13.30
C MET A 1 12.91 -7.22 -12.44
N ASP A 2 13.60 -6.14 -12.85
CA ASP A 2 14.79 -5.65 -12.14
C ASP A 2 14.41 -4.62 -11.07
N VAL A 3 14.51 -5.02 -9.81
CA VAL A 3 14.19 -4.19 -8.63
C VAL A 3 15.08 -2.94 -8.57
N GLU A 4 16.33 -3.03 -9.02
CA GLU A 4 17.27 -1.91 -8.99
C GLU A 4 16.82 -0.82 -9.98
N GLN A 5 16.43 -1.24 -11.19
CA GLN A 5 15.92 -0.33 -12.21
C GLN A 5 14.61 0.37 -11.79
N ILE A 6 13.68 -0.36 -11.15
CA ILE A 6 12.43 0.23 -10.63
C ILE A 6 12.74 1.22 -9.51
N THR A 7 13.66 0.88 -8.60
CA THR A 7 14.07 1.76 -7.50
C THR A 7 14.64 3.06 -8.04
N LYS A 8 15.56 2.99 -9.01
CA LYS A 8 16.13 4.17 -9.67
C LYS A 8 15.05 5.04 -10.34
N SER A 9 14.17 4.41 -11.11
CA SER A 9 13.09 5.11 -11.82
C SER A 9 12.08 5.75 -10.82
N SER A 10 11.89 5.12 -9.66
CA SER A 10 11.05 5.65 -8.58
C SER A 10 11.65 6.91 -7.95
N ILE A 11 12.98 6.95 -7.77
CA ILE A 11 13.68 8.16 -7.28
C ILE A 11 13.49 9.32 -8.27
N GLU A 12 13.67 9.06 -9.57
CA GLU A 12 13.44 10.06 -10.61
C GLU A 12 11.99 10.57 -10.63
N TYR A 13 11.03 9.68 -10.38
CA TYR A 13 9.62 10.02 -10.27
C TYR A 13 9.32 10.89 -9.05
N LEU A 14 9.87 10.57 -7.87
CA LEU A 14 9.66 11.35 -6.64
C LEU A 14 10.16 12.81 -6.77
N HIS A 15 11.17 13.06 -7.60
CA HIS A 15 11.61 14.42 -7.91
C HIS A 15 10.65 15.23 -8.79
N LYS A 16 9.70 14.58 -9.47
CA LYS A 16 8.77 15.21 -10.41
C LYS A 16 7.40 15.51 -9.80
N ILE A 17 7.05 14.89 -8.67
CA ILE A 17 5.75 15.03 -8.03
C ILE A 17 5.78 15.99 -6.85
N ASP A 18 4.60 16.48 -6.48
CA ASP A 18 4.43 17.34 -5.31
C ASP A 18 4.25 16.51 -4.03
N LEU A 19 5.26 16.53 -3.18
CA LEU A 19 5.28 15.81 -1.90
C LEU A 19 4.84 16.68 -0.71
N ARG A 20 4.41 17.93 -0.92
CA ARG A 20 3.97 18.82 0.17
C ARG A 20 2.74 18.31 0.94
N GLY A 21 2.00 17.37 0.37
CA GLY A 21 0.89 16.69 1.03
C GLY A 21 1.32 15.63 2.05
N LEU A 22 2.59 15.22 2.05
CA LEU A 22 3.11 14.29 3.06
C LEU A 22 3.22 15.00 4.42
N PRO A 23 2.70 14.41 5.50
CA PRO A 23 2.86 14.97 6.84
C PRO A 23 4.33 15.19 7.14
N ASP A 24 4.68 16.36 7.66
CA ASP A 24 6.05 16.70 8.06
C ASP A 24 7.10 16.76 6.92
N TRP A 25 6.72 16.67 5.65
CA TRP A 25 7.67 16.81 4.55
C TRP A 25 8.27 18.22 4.49
N ARG A 26 9.58 18.31 4.29
CA ARG A 26 10.33 19.56 4.17
C ARG A 26 10.83 19.74 2.75
N VAL A 27 10.34 20.79 2.10
CA VAL A 27 10.74 21.14 0.74
C VAL A 27 12.22 21.51 0.70
N GLY A 28 12.96 20.90 -0.22
CA GLY A 28 14.38 21.19 -0.46
C GLY A 28 15.35 20.45 0.46
N GLU A 29 14.87 19.74 1.49
CA GLU A 29 15.74 18.85 2.27
C GLU A 29 16.02 17.55 1.50
N PRO A 30 17.26 17.02 1.58
CA PRO A 30 17.61 15.78 0.91
C PRO A 30 16.81 14.61 1.48
N PHE A 31 16.48 13.65 0.63
CA PHE A 31 15.85 12.40 1.02
C PHE A 31 16.63 11.22 0.46
N ASN A 32 16.40 10.05 1.04
CA ASN A 32 16.95 8.78 0.59
C ASN A 32 15.82 7.81 0.28
N VAL A 33 16.06 6.89 -0.65
CA VAL A 33 15.13 5.82 -0.99
C VAL A 33 15.87 4.49 -0.97
N THR A 34 15.38 3.55 -0.18
CA THR A 34 15.96 2.20 -0.07
C THR A 34 14.89 1.15 -0.30
N HIS A 35 15.34 -0.05 -0.69
CA HIS A 35 14.46 -1.22 -0.73
C HIS A 35 13.97 -1.56 0.68
N LEU A 36 12.66 -1.80 0.83
CA LEU A 36 12.07 -2.23 2.09
C LEU A 36 11.61 -3.69 2.01
N ALA A 37 10.78 -4.02 1.03
CA ALA A 37 10.24 -5.36 0.83
C ALA A 37 9.67 -5.49 -0.59
N HIS A 38 9.46 -6.70 -1.08
CA HIS A 38 8.71 -6.92 -2.32
C HIS A 38 7.90 -8.22 -2.23
N GLY A 39 6.74 -8.21 -2.88
CA GLY A 39 5.98 -9.42 -3.19
C GLY A 39 6.12 -9.79 -4.66
N GLU A 40 5.23 -10.65 -5.13
CA GLU A 40 5.22 -11.12 -6.52
C GLU A 40 4.86 -9.99 -7.52
N TYR A 41 3.96 -9.08 -7.13
CA TYR A 41 3.42 -8.03 -8.00
C TYR A 41 3.69 -6.59 -7.51
N ASN A 42 4.32 -6.43 -6.34
CA ASN A 42 4.52 -5.12 -5.72
C ASN A 42 5.92 -4.97 -5.12
N LEU A 43 6.42 -3.73 -5.12
CA LEU A 43 7.66 -3.32 -4.48
C LEU A 43 7.36 -2.20 -3.49
N ASN A 44 7.81 -2.38 -2.24
CA ASN A 44 7.79 -1.35 -1.21
C ASN A 44 9.20 -0.78 -1.06
N LEU A 45 9.30 0.54 -1.18
CA LEU A 45 10.51 1.32 -0.96
C LEU A 45 10.33 2.20 0.28
N LEU A 46 11.38 2.33 1.07
CA LEU A 46 11.43 3.23 2.21
C LEU A 46 11.92 4.60 1.75
N LEU A 47 11.06 5.60 1.80
CA LEU A 47 11.40 7.00 1.57
C LEU A 47 11.74 7.65 2.92
N GLN A 48 12.93 8.21 3.07
CA GLN A 48 13.37 8.82 4.33
C GLN A 48 13.85 10.27 4.13
N GLN A 49 13.43 11.16 5.02
CA GLN A 49 13.92 12.55 5.09
C GLN A 49 14.24 12.88 6.55
N GLY A 50 15.53 12.90 6.89
CA GLY A 50 15.98 12.99 8.29
C GLY A 50 15.49 11.79 9.10
N GLU A 51 14.77 12.05 10.20
CA GLU A 51 14.18 11.01 11.07
C GLU A 51 12.80 10.54 10.60
N ARG A 52 12.25 11.12 9.51
CA ARG A 52 10.91 10.81 9.02
C ARG A 52 10.99 9.78 7.92
N SER A 53 10.02 8.88 7.90
CA SER A 53 9.96 7.78 6.95
C SER A 53 8.55 7.58 6.42
N TRP A 54 8.45 7.20 5.15
CA TRP A 54 7.22 6.82 4.45
C TRP A 54 7.48 5.58 3.61
N VAL A 55 6.41 4.89 3.23
CA VAL A 55 6.49 3.78 2.28
C VAL A 55 5.98 4.26 0.93
N LEU A 56 6.83 4.15 -0.10
CA LEU A 56 6.43 4.22 -1.50
C LEU A 56 6.18 2.79 -1.98
N ARG A 57 4.93 2.44 -2.21
CA ARG A 57 4.51 1.18 -2.80
C ARG A 57 4.33 1.38 -4.30
N VAL A 58 4.95 0.50 -5.08
CA VAL A 58 4.90 0.46 -6.55
C VAL A 58 4.24 -0.84 -6.97
N ASN A 59 3.20 -0.74 -7.78
CA ASN A 59 2.52 -1.90 -8.33
C ASN A 59 2.85 -2.08 -9.82
N PHE A 60 3.47 -3.20 -10.16
CA PHE A 60 3.90 -3.53 -11.52
C PHE A 60 3.16 -4.75 -12.11
N GLY A 61 2.13 -5.23 -11.42
CA GLY A 61 1.25 -6.29 -11.90
C GLY A 61 -0.11 -6.20 -11.22
N THR A 62 -0.85 -7.29 -11.20
CA THR A 62 -2.10 -7.35 -10.43
C THR A 62 -2.29 -8.73 -9.83
N GLN A 63 -2.54 -8.77 -8.53
CA GLN A 63 -2.91 -9.99 -7.82
C GLN A 63 -4.42 -10.26 -7.92
N ILE A 64 -5.23 -9.20 -7.95
CA ILE A 64 -6.70 -9.30 -7.91
C ILE A 64 -7.35 -9.14 -9.30
N GLY A 65 -6.57 -9.31 -10.37
CA GLY A 65 -7.03 -9.13 -11.76
C GLY A 65 -7.55 -7.72 -12.12
N ARG A 66 -7.13 -6.66 -11.41
CA ARG A 66 -7.59 -5.29 -11.64
C ARG A 66 -6.46 -4.39 -12.14
N GLU A 67 -6.73 -3.64 -13.20
CA GLU A 67 -5.79 -2.62 -13.69
C GLU A 67 -5.62 -1.46 -12.70
N ASP A 68 -6.64 -1.11 -11.91
CA ASP A 68 -6.62 0.00 -10.95
C ASP A 68 -6.24 -0.43 -9.51
N GLN A 69 -5.50 -1.55 -9.35
CA GLN A 69 -5.25 -2.15 -8.04
C GLN A 69 -4.63 -1.16 -7.04
N ILE A 70 -3.69 -0.30 -7.45
CA ILE A 70 -3.08 0.67 -6.51
C ILE A 70 -4.09 1.70 -6.00
N LEU A 71 -5.03 2.11 -6.85
CA LEU A 71 -6.10 3.04 -6.50
C LEU A 71 -7.13 2.36 -5.57
N TYR A 72 -7.44 1.09 -5.84
CA TYR A 72 -8.25 0.27 -4.96
C TYR A 72 -7.61 0.13 -3.56
N GLU A 73 -6.31 -0.16 -3.49
CA GLU A 73 -5.57 -0.24 -2.23
C GLU A 73 -5.58 1.10 -1.48
N TYR A 74 -5.31 2.22 -2.15
CA TYR A 74 -5.39 3.57 -1.57
C TYR A 74 -6.78 3.84 -0.98
N ARG A 75 -7.85 3.62 -1.74
CA ARG A 75 -9.23 3.86 -1.30
C ARG A 75 -9.62 2.96 -0.13
N THR A 76 -9.15 1.71 -0.14
CA THR A 76 -9.36 0.76 0.96
C THR A 76 -8.67 1.23 2.24
N LEU A 77 -7.43 1.70 2.15
CA LEU A 77 -6.74 2.29 3.31
C LEU A 77 -7.43 3.57 3.78
N LYS A 78 -7.99 4.39 2.88
CA LYS A 78 -8.78 5.57 3.26
C LYS A 78 -10.03 5.20 4.02
N LEU A 79 -10.73 4.17 3.57
CA LEU A 79 -11.91 3.65 4.24
C LEU A 79 -11.57 3.13 5.65
N LEU A 80 -10.41 2.48 5.80
CA LEU A 80 -9.96 1.91 7.07
C LEU A 80 -9.17 2.89 7.95
N GLU A 81 -8.91 4.12 7.49
CA GLU A 81 -8.04 5.09 8.19
C GLU A 81 -8.52 5.37 9.62
N GLN A 82 -9.83 5.42 9.84
CA GLN A 82 -10.44 5.68 11.15
C GLN A 82 -10.37 4.48 12.11
N THR A 83 -10.00 3.30 11.62
CA THR A 83 -9.77 2.13 12.47
C THR A 83 -8.56 2.34 13.39
N GLY A 84 -7.58 3.13 12.96
CA GLY A 84 -6.33 3.37 13.68
C GLY A 84 -5.37 2.18 13.71
N VAL A 85 -5.66 1.12 12.95
CA VAL A 85 -4.85 -0.12 12.91
C VAL A 85 -4.32 -0.44 11.51
N THR A 86 -4.45 0.49 10.57
CA THR A 86 -3.92 0.40 9.21
C THR A 86 -3.04 1.61 8.91
N PRO A 87 -2.02 1.48 8.04
CA PRO A 87 -1.23 2.62 7.60
C PRO A 87 -2.11 3.71 6.98
N ARG A 88 -1.81 4.98 7.29
CA ARG A 88 -2.50 6.11 6.65
C ARG A 88 -2.00 6.30 5.21
N PRO A 89 -2.89 6.37 4.21
CA PRO A 89 -2.50 6.66 2.84
C PRO A 89 -2.45 8.19 2.62
N PHE A 90 -1.37 8.67 2.00
CA PHE A 90 -1.15 10.10 1.80
C PHE A 90 -1.33 10.53 0.34
N PHE A 91 -0.87 9.71 -0.60
CA PHE A 91 -0.90 10.05 -2.01
C PHE A 91 -1.03 8.80 -2.87
N VAL A 92 -1.70 8.91 -4.02
CA VAL A 92 -1.78 7.87 -5.04
C VAL A 92 -1.64 8.49 -6.41
N ASP A 93 -0.92 7.81 -7.30
CA ASP A 93 -0.89 8.10 -8.73
C ASP A 93 -1.04 6.78 -9.50
N ASP A 94 -2.12 6.69 -10.26
CA ASP A 94 -2.41 5.58 -11.16
C ASP A 94 -2.55 6.04 -12.62
N SER A 95 -2.16 7.29 -12.92
CA SER A 95 -2.24 7.89 -14.27
C SER A 95 -1.29 7.23 -15.26
N ARG A 96 -0.13 6.79 -14.76
CA ARG A 96 1.00 6.23 -15.52
C ARG A 96 1.64 7.22 -16.51
N ASP A 97 1.40 8.51 -16.33
CA ASP A 97 1.90 9.56 -17.23
C ASP A 97 3.41 9.84 -17.02
N LEU A 98 3.84 9.90 -15.76
CA LEU A 98 5.23 10.22 -15.38
C LEU A 98 6.07 8.98 -15.04
N PHE A 99 5.39 7.87 -14.76
CA PHE A 99 5.98 6.62 -14.29
C PHE A 99 5.10 5.45 -14.73
N PRO A 100 5.63 4.37 -15.32
CA PRO A 100 4.81 3.34 -15.97
C PRO A 100 4.01 2.45 -14.99
N PHE A 101 4.15 2.66 -13.69
CA PHE A 101 3.54 1.85 -12.65
C PHE A 101 2.65 2.70 -11.75
N GLY A 102 1.61 2.06 -11.20
CA GLY A 102 0.79 2.69 -10.17
C GLY A 102 1.57 2.81 -8.86
N VAL A 103 1.43 3.94 -8.16
CA VAL A 103 2.15 4.20 -6.91
C VAL A 103 1.25 4.72 -5.78
N LEU A 104 1.62 4.34 -4.56
CA LEU A 104 0.97 4.75 -3.31
C LEU A 104 2.04 5.20 -2.32
N LEU A 105 1.90 6.39 -1.76
CA LEU A 105 2.66 6.83 -0.58
C LEU A 105 1.79 6.69 0.66
N MET A 106 2.31 6.01 1.66
CA MET A 106 1.63 5.75 2.92
C MET A 106 2.57 5.85 4.12
N GLU A 107 1.98 5.82 5.31
CA GLU A 107 2.68 5.80 6.59
C GLU A 107 3.65 4.63 6.70
N TYR A 108 4.87 4.92 7.18
CA TYR A 108 5.79 3.89 7.63
C TYR A 108 5.51 3.59 9.11
N LEU A 109 5.13 2.34 9.39
CA LEU A 109 4.97 1.83 10.74
C LEU A 109 6.22 1.04 11.12
N THR A 110 6.88 1.45 12.19
CA THR A 110 7.96 0.66 12.80
C THR A 110 7.35 -0.58 13.43
N GLY A 111 7.91 -1.75 13.13
CA GLY A 111 7.44 -3.00 13.68
C GLY A 111 8.35 -4.16 13.31
N GLU A 112 7.94 -5.34 13.74
CA GLU A 112 8.61 -6.61 13.48
C GLU A 112 7.68 -7.60 12.78
N SER A 113 8.26 -8.70 12.30
CA SER A 113 7.48 -9.79 11.73
C SER A 113 6.61 -10.46 12.80
N LEU A 114 5.39 -10.84 12.43
CA LEU A 114 4.44 -11.52 13.32
C LEU A 114 5.03 -12.83 13.89
N ASP A 115 5.03 -12.97 15.21
CA ASP A 115 5.33 -14.22 15.92
C ASP A 115 4.04 -14.84 16.45
N TYR A 116 3.64 -15.99 15.88
CA TYR A 116 2.43 -16.71 16.29
C TYR A 116 2.45 -17.17 17.75
N ALA A 117 3.61 -17.35 18.38
CA ALA A 117 3.67 -17.74 19.78
C ALA A 117 3.29 -16.59 20.73
N HIS A 118 3.47 -15.34 20.30
CA HIS A 118 3.29 -14.15 21.14
C HIS A 118 2.10 -13.28 20.68
N ASP A 119 1.90 -13.14 19.37
CA ASP A 119 1.09 -12.05 18.80
C ASP A 119 -0.34 -12.43 18.45
N LEU A 120 -0.75 -13.69 18.60
CA LEU A 120 -2.07 -14.17 18.17
C LEU A 120 -3.22 -13.36 18.77
N GLU A 121 -3.11 -12.98 20.04
CA GLU A 121 -4.14 -12.17 20.70
C GLU A 121 -4.21 -10.75 20.11
N ASN A 122 -3.06 -10.13 19.85
CA ASN A 122 -2.98 -8.81 19.22
C ASN A 122 -3.51 -8.84 17.79
N ALA A 123 -3.15 -9.87 17.01
CA ALA A 123 -3.66 -10.08 15.67
C ALA A 123 -5.19 -10.23 15.67
N ALA A 124 -5.75 -11.04 16.57
CA ALA A 124 -7.19 -11.21 16.69
C ALA A 124 -7.91 -9.89 17.03
N ARG A 125 -7.35 -9.08 17.94
CA ARG A 125 -7.88 -7.74 18.27
C ARG A 125 -7.85 -6.80 17.06
N LEU A 126 -6.78 -6.84 16.27
CA LEU A 126 -6.66 -6.08 15.02
C LEU A 126 -7.73 -6.51 14.01
N PHE A 127 -7.92 -7.81 13.79
CA PHE A 127 -8.97 -8.33 12.90
C PHE A 127 -10.36 -7.88 13.34
N VAL A 128 -10.68 -7.96 14.63
CA VAL A 128 -11.96 -7.48 15.16
C VAL A 128 -12.14 -5.99 14.86
N ARG A 129 -11.11 -5.16 15.04
CA ARG A 129 -11.17 -3.72 14.77
C ARG A 129 -11.48 -3.42 13.30
N ILE A 130 -10.89 -4.17 12.36
CA ILE A 130 -11.17 -4.02 10.92
C ILE A 130 -12.56 -4.55 10.59
N HIS A 131 -12.90 -5.77 10.99
CA HIS A 131 -14.16 -6.43 10.61
C HIS A 131 -15.41 -5.82 11.25
N SER A 132 -15.26 -5.10 12.37
CA SER A 132 -16.35 -4.39 13.02
C SER A 132 -16.48 -2.92 12.60
N HIS A 133 -15.60 -2.44 11.72
CA HIS A 133 -15.66 -1.06 11.25
C HIS A 133 -16.87 -0.88 10.31
N PRO A 134 -17.81 0.02 10.63
CA PRO A 134 -18.94 0.28 9.75
C PRO A 134 -18.47 0.97 8.48
N VAL A 135 -18.88 0.44 7.34
CA VAL A 135 -18.60 1.00 6.01
C VAL A 135 -19.95 1.40 5.40
N PRO A 136 -20.22 2.70 5.18
CA PRO A 136 -21.43 3.15 4.49
C PRO A 136 -21.52 2.53 3.09
N GLU A 137 -22.72 2.14 2.66
CA GLU A 137 -22.92 1.46 1.38
C GLU A 137 -22.55 2.35 0.19
N GLU A 138 -22.82 3.65 0.32
CA GLU A 138 -22.46 4.68 -0.66
C GLU A 138 -20.95 4.82 -0.89
N ASP A 139 -20.14 4.48 0.11
CA ASP A 139 -18.67 4.58 0.08
C ASP A 139 -18.00 3.20 -0.14
N ASN A 140 -18.77 2.11 -0.17
CA ASN A 140 -18.24 0.76 -0.18
C ASN A 140 -17.84 0.31 -1.59
N HIS A 141 -16.57 0.47 -1.94
CA HIS A 141 -16.00 -0.07 -3.18
C HIS A 141 -15.38 -1.47 -3.04
N LEU A 142 -15.46 -2.09 -1.86
CA LEU A 142 -14.77 -3.35 -1.58
C LEU A 142 -15.34 -4.49 -2.43
N ILE A 143 -14.45 -5.37 -2.89
CA ILE A 143 -14.87 -6.57 -3.63
C ILE A 143 -15.74 -7.43 -2.71
N ARG A 144 -16.96 -7.70 -3.17
CA ARG A 144 -17.91 -8.56 -2.50
C ARG A 144 -18.04 -9.88 -3.23
N GLU A 145 -17.76 -10.97 -2.53
CA GLU A 145 -18.12 -12.30 -3.02
C GLU A 145 -19.59 -12.60 -2.71
N GLU A 146 -20.38 -12.90 -3.74
CA GLU A 146 -21.75 -13.38 -3.57
C GLU A 146 -21.80 -14.87 -3.17
N ARG A 147 -20.76 -15.64 -3.54
CA ARG A 147 -20.60 -17.05 -3.19
C ARG A 147 -19.27 -17.21 -2.46
N PRO A 148 -19.27 -17.31 -1.12
CA PRO A 148 -18.04 -17.40 -0.36
C PRO A 148 -17.10 -18.48 -0.89
N LEU A 149 -15.82 -18.14 -1.00
CA LEU A 149 -14.73 -19.00 -1.49
C LEU A 149 -14.73 -19.25 -3.01
N SER A 150 -15.66 -18.67 -3.78
CA SER A 150 -15.69 -18.93 -5.22
C SER A 150 -14.48 -18.37 -5.95
N MET A 151 -14.00 -17.17 -5.60
CA MET A 151 -12.81 -16.60 -6.26
C MET A 151 -11.56 -17.44 -5.98
N MET A 152 -11.38 -17.87 -4.71
CA MET A 152 -10.27 -18.77 -4.34
C MET A 152 -10.33 -20.09 -5.13
N PHE A 153 -11.52 -20.68 -5.26
CA PHE A 153 -11.71 -21.90 -6.03
C PHE A 153 -11.35 -21.69 -7.51
N GLU A 154 -11.87 -20.62 -8.12
CA GLU A 154 -11.63 -20.29 -9.54
C GLU A 154 -10.13 -20.06 -9.81
N GLU A 155 -9.44 -19.30 -8.94
CA GLU A 155 -7.99 -19.08 -8.99
C GLU A 155 -7.24 -20.42 -8.97
N CYS A 156 -7.50 -21.30 -7.99
CA CYS A 156 -6.86 -22.60 -7.90
C CYS A 156 -7.10 -23.50 -9.12
N THR A 157 -8.26 -23.40 -9.79
CA THR A 157 -8.55 -24.19 -11.00
C THR A 157 -7.92 -23.63 -12.27
N SER A 158 -7.43 -22.38 -12.23
CA SER A 158 -6.82 -21.70 -13.37
C SER A 158 -5.29 -21.80 -13.42
N LEU A 159 -4.68 -22.29 -12.33
CA LEU A 159 -3.25 -22.60 -12.18
C LEU A 159 -2.91 -23.98 -12.75
#